data_AF-A0A8T7H7I4-F1
#
_entry.id   AF-A0A8T7H7I4-F1
#
_cell.length_a   1.000
_cell.length_b   1.000
_cell.length_c   1.000
_cell.angle_alpha   90.00
_cell.angle_beta   90.00
_cell.angle_gamma   90.00
#
_symmetry.space_group_name_H-M   'P 1'
#
loop_
_entity.id
_entity.type
_entity.pdbx_description
1 polymer ?
#
loop_
_entity_poly.entity_id
_entity_poly.type
_entity_poly.pdbx_seq_one_letter_code
_entity_poly.pdbx_strand_id
1 'polypeptide(L)'
;MSLKNIMQEYQIKRGYTKQFADSMVQGLRDQFETEPAVSADGHYTISYGALLRLEVWSGESGKTLVVDTEADKNADDETIIDTNRRFRNYLQQVTGYTAKERAKKAKKMAD
;
A
#
# COMPACT_ATOMS: atom_id res chain seq x y z
N MET A 1 -22.07 -8.27 -4.06
CA MET A 1 -20.89 -8.10 -3.18
C MET A 1 -20.60 -6.61 -3.11
N SER A 2 -20.39 -6.05 -1.91
CA SER A 2 -20.14 -4.61 -1.75
C SER A 2 -18.63 -4.37 -1.73
N LEU A 3 -18.11 -3.91 -2.87
CA LEU A 3 -16.68 -3.67 -3.04
C LEU A 3 -16.35 -2.20 -2.75
N LYS A 4 -15.13 -1.95 -2.28
CA LYS A 4 -14.59 -0.58 -2.21
C LYS A 4 -13.31 -0.51 -3.02
N ASN A 5 -13.32 0.32 -4.04
CA ASN A 5 -12.12 0.67 -4.78
C ASN A 5 -11.57 2.00 -4.26
N ILE A 6 -10.28 2.04 -3.91
CA ILE A 6 -9.59 3.25 -3.45
C ILE A 6 -8.21 3.28 -4.09
N MET A 7 -7.97 4.31 -4.89
CA MET A 7 -6.64 4.69 -5.36
C MET A 7 -6.10 5.85 -4.52
N GLN A 8 -4.89 5.73 -4.00
CA GLN A 8 -4.25 6.76 -3.19
C GLN A 8 -2.74 6.81 -3.44
N GLU A 9 -2.20 8.02 -3.51
CA GLU A 9 -0.77 8.26 -3.66
C GLU A 9 -0.14 8.73 -2.34
N TYR A 10 1.00 8.15 -1.98
CA TYR A 10 1.71 8.39 -0.73
C TYR A 10 3.12 8.91 -0.98
N GLN A 11 3.45 10.05 -0.36
CA GLN A 11 4.80 10.61 -0.37
C GLN A 11 5.81 9.72 0.35
N ILE A 12 7.01 9.56 -0.21
CA ILE A 12 8.10 8.80 0.40
C ILE A 12 9.02 9.73 1.20
N LYS A 13 9.44 9.28 2.39
CA LYS A 13 10.33 10.05 3.27
C LYS A 13 11.71 10.20 2.64
N ARG A 14 12.32 11.39 2.79
CA ARG A 14 13.69 11.63 2.36
C ARG A 14 14.62 10.59 3.01
N GLY A 15 15.39 9.87 2.20
CA GLY A 15 16.23 8.75 2.62
C GLY A 15 15.70 7.37 2.24
N TYR A 16 14.38 7.21 2.07
CA TYR A 16 13.74 5.94 1.68
C TYR A 16 13.66 5.75 0.17
N THR A 17 13.75 6.84 -0.61
CA THR A 17 13.65 6.80 -2.08
C THR A 17 14.73 5.93 -2.75
N LYS A 18 15.93 5.81 -2.15
CA LYS A 18 17.03 5.02 -2.72
C LYS A 18 16.73 3.52 -2.75
N GLN A 19 16.02 3.01 -1.75
CA GLN A 19 15.65 1.59 -1.64
C GLN A 19 14.18 1.37 -1.99
N PHE A 20 13.50 2.36 -2.55
CA PHE A 20 12.05 2.35 -2.68
C PHE A 20 11.56 1.18 -3.54
N ALA A 21 12.16 0.97 -4.72
CA ALA A 21 11.77 -0.11 -5.63
C ALA A 21 11.87 -1.49 -4.93
N ASP A 22 13.00 -1.76 -4.27
CA ASP A 22 13.20 -3.01 -3.53
C ASP A 22 12.25 -3.11 -2.32
N SER A 23 12.08 -2.01 -1.58
CA SER A 23 11.21 -1.95 -0.40
C SER A 23 9.75 -2.18 -0.74
N MET A 24 9.30 -1.74 -1.92
CA MET A 24 7.94 -1.97 -2.40
C MET A 24 7.66 -3.46 -2.54
N VAL A 25 8.56 -4.22 -3.19
CA VAL A 25 8.41 -5.67 -3.37
C VAL A 25 8.62 -6.42 -2.06
N GLN A 26 9.67 -6.10 -1.31
CA GLN A 26 9.97 -6.76 -0.03
C GLN A 26 8.88 -6.49 1.00
N GLY A 27 8.32 -5.28 1.04
CA GLY A 27 7.22 -4.95 1.94
C GLY A 27 5.97 -5.80 1.67
N LEU A 28 5.68 -6.15 0.41
CA LEU A 28 4.57 -7.06 0.10
C LEU A 28 4.82 -8.46 0.69
N ARG A 29 6.04 -8.98 0.53
CA ARG A 29 6.44 -10.28 1.08
C ARG A 29 6.44 -10.27 2.60
N ASP A 30 7.07 -9.28 3.23
CA ASP A 30 7.24 -9.19 4.68
C ASP A 30 5.90 -9.02 5.40
N GLN A 31 4.99 -8.22 4.85
CA GLN A 31 3.75 -7.87 5.54
C GLN A 31 2.58 -8.77 5.20
N PHE A 32 2.58 -9.42 4.04
CA PHE A 32 1.45 -10.25 3.59
C PHE A 32 1.82 -11.71 3.35
N GLU A 33 3.10 -12.06 3.43
CA GLU A 33 3.60 -13.43 3.21
C GLU A 33 3.22 -13.97 1.82
N THR A 34 3.07 -13.06 0.85
CA THR A 34 2.63 -13.34 -0.51
C THR A 34 3.69 -12.88 -1.51
N GLU A 35 3.99 -13.71 -2.50
CA GLU A 35 4.81 -13.34 -3.65
C GLU A 35 3.99 -12.50 -4.63
N PRO A 36 4.40 -11.25 -4.94
CA PRO A 36 3.64 -10.39 -5.84
C PRO A 36 3.71 -10.85 -7.30
N ALA A 37 2.56 -10.82 -7.97
CA ALA A 37 2.51 -10.90 -9.43
C ALA A 37 2.94 -9.56 -10.03
N VAL A 38 3.57 -9.59 -11.21
CA VAL A 38 4.02 -8.40 -11.93
C VAL A 38 3.16 -8.22 -13.19
N SER A 39 2.57 -7.04 -13.36
CA SER A 39 1.82 -6.70 -14.58
C SER A 39 2.76 -6.34 -15.73
N ALA A 40 2.23 -6.28 -16.95
CA ALA A 40 3.00 -5.84 -18.12
C ALA A 40 3.56 -4.41 -17.98
N ASP A 41 2.87 -3.57 -17.20
CA ASP A 41 3.25 -2.19 -16.93
C ASP A 41 4.21 -2.05 -15.73
N GLY A 42 4.66 -3.17 -15.16
CA GLY A 42 5.60 -3.21 -14.04
C GLY A 42 4.99 -2.91 -12.67
N HIS A 43 3.66 -2.99 -12.56
CA HIS A 43 2.98 -2.89 -11.27
C HIS A 43 3.04 -4.22 -10.53
N TYR A 44 3.01 -4.15 -9.20
CA TYR A 44 3.00 -5.33 -8.35
C TYR A 44 1.62 -5.53 -7.75
N THR A 45 1.11 -6.75 -7.79
CA THR A 45 -0.24 -7.07 -7.32
C THR A 45 -0.24 -8.27 -6.39
N ILE A 46 -1.01 -8.18 -5.30
CA ILE A 46 -1.35 -9.30 -4.41
C ILE A 46 -2.84 -9.28 -4.04
N SER A 47 -3.29 -10.39 -3.45
CA SER A 47 -4.55 -10.49 -2.70
C SER A 47 -4.24 -11.02 -1.30
N TYR A 48 -4.90 -10.49 -0.28
CA TYR A 48 -4.72 -10.93 1.11
C TYR A 48 -5.93 -10.54 1.98
N GLY A 49 -6.51 -11.51 2.69
CA GLY A 49 -7.59 -11.26 3.64
C GLY A 49 -8.75 -10.47 3.01
N ALA A 50 -9.04 -9.29 3.56
CA ALA A 50 -10.10 -8.41 3.04
C ALA A 50 -9.69 -7.60 1.79
N LEU A 51 -8.42 -7.64 1.36
CA LEU A 51 -7.95 -7.03 0.11
C LEU A 51 -8.07 -8.06 -1.02
N LEU A 52 -9.12 -7.93 -1.82
CA LEU A 52 -9.28 -8.71 -3.06
C LEU A 52 -8.20 -8.35 -4.08
N ARG A 53 -7.80 -7.06 -4.11
CA ARG A 53 -6.63 -6.58 -4.85
C ARG A 53 -5.90 -5.52 -4.05
N LEU A 54 -4.58 -5.65 -3.96
CA LEU A 54 -3.65 -4.58 -3.61
C LEU A 54 -2.65 -4.48 -4.75
N GLU A 55 -2.71 -3.38 -5.49
CA GLU A 55 -1.82 -3.06 -6.58
C GLU A 55 -0.98 -1.84 -6.23
N VAL A 56 0.32 -1.89 -6.51
CA VAL A 56 1.26 -0.84 -6.16
C VAL A 56 2.28 -0.56 -7.26
N TRP A 57 2.61 0.72 -7.42
CA TRP A 57 3.61 1.17 -8.37
C TRP A 57 4.24 2.50 -7.95
N SER A 58 5.35 2.85 -8.60
CA SER A 58 5.97 4.16 -8.43
C SER A 58 5.14 5.23 -9.13
N GLY A 59 4.87 6.34 -8.46
CA GLY A 59 4.32 7.52 -9.12
C GLY A 59 5.31 8.14 -10.11
N GLU A 60 4.82 9.03 -10.98
CA GLU A 60 5.57 9.58 -12.13
C GLU A 60 6.92 10.20 -11.75
N SER A 61 7.00 10.81 -10.57
CA SER A 61 8.22 11.48 -10.10
C SER A 61 9.27 10.54 -9.47
N GLY A 62 8.93 9.26 -9.25
CA GLY A 62 9.77 8.32 -8.51
C GLY A 62 9.84 8.57 -7.00
N LYS A 63 9.04 9.52 -6.47
CA LYS A 63 9.09 9.96 -5.06
C LYS A 63 7.81 9.64 -4.28
N THR A 64 6.91 8.90 -4.91
CA THR A 64 5.61 8.54 -4.38
C THR A 64 5.33 7.07 -4.67
N LEU A 65 4.60 6.45 -3.74
CA LEU A 65 4.01 5.14 -3.89
C LEU A 65 2.54 5.35 -4.26
N VAL A 66 2.11 4.84 -5.41
CA VAL A 66 0.70 4.74 -5.75
C VAL A 66 0.18 3.39 -5.30
N VAL A 67 -1.01 3.40 -4.71
CA VAL A 67 -1.69 2.22 -4.20
C VAL A 67 -3.11 2.22 -4.73
N ASP A 68 -3.50 1.18 -5.44
CA ASP A 68 -4.89 0.88 -5.77
C ASP A 68 -5.33 -0.36 -4.99
N THR A 69 -6.49 -0.27 -4.36
CA THR A 69 -7.05 -1.35 -3.54
C THR A 69 -8.48 -1.63 -3.89
N GLU A 70 -8.81 -2.90 -3.93
CA GLU A 70 -10.18 -3.41 -3.96
C GLU A 70 -10.40 -4.26 -2.71
N ALA A 71 -11.33 -3.84 -1.86
CA ALA A 71 -11.61 -4.50 -0.59
C ALA A 71 -13.02 -5.12 -0.54
N ASP A 72 -13.12 -6.31 0.06
CA ASP A 72 -14.38 -6.94 0.42
C ASP A 72 -14.87 -6.41 1.77
N LYS A 73 -16.02 -5.73 1.77
CA LYS A 73 -16.63 -5.20 3.00
C LYS A 73 -17.37 -6.25 3.82
N ASN A 74 -17.53 -7.46 3.29
CA ASN A 74 -18.25 -8.55 3.94
C ASN A 74 -17.32 -9.53 4.66
N ALA A 75 -16.00 -9.30 4.61
CA ALA A 75 -15.04 -10.07 5.41
C ALA A 75 -15.35 -9.93 6.90
N ASP A 76 -15.01 -10.95 7.68
CA ASP A 76 -15.20 -10.92 9.14
C ASP A 76 -14.26 -9.91 9.82
N ASP A 77 -14.62 -9.52 11.04
CA ASP A 77 -13.91 -8.48 11.79
C ASP A 77 -12.43 -8.82 12.02
N GLU A 78 -12.10 -10.09 12.30
CA GLU A 78 -10.72 -10.51 12.56
C GLU A 78 -9.86 -10.36 11.29
N THR A 79 -10.39 -10.83 10.16
CA THR A 79 -9.76 -10.66 8.84
C THR A 79 -9.57 -9.19 8.49
N ILE A 80 -10.58 -8.34 8.73
CA ILE A 80 -10.51 -6.90 8.48
C ILE A 80 -9.44 -6.24 9.37
N ILE A 81 -9.38 -6.60 10.65
CA ILE A 81 -8.42 -6.04 11.61
C ILE A 81 -6.99 -6.42 11.20
N ASP A 82 -6.74 -7.69 10.88
CA ASP A 82 -5.41 -8.17 10.49
C ASP A 82 -4.95 -7.54 9.17
N THR A 83 -5.82 -7.55 8.15
CA THR A 83 -5.55 -6.94 6.84
C THR A 83 -5.16 -5.47 6.99
N ASN A 84 -5.92 -4.70 7.78
CA ASN A 84 -5.63 -3.29 8.00
C ASN A 84 -4.34 -3.07 8.80
N ARG A 85 -4.01 -3.96 9.74
CA ARG A 85 -2.73 -3.91 10.49
C ARG A 85 -1.55 -4.10 9.54
N ARG A 86 -1.56 -5.17 8.74
CA ARG A 86 -0.52 -5.48 7.74
C ARG A 86 -0.39 -4.37 6.69
N PHE A 87 -1.50 -3.85 6.19
CA PHE A 87 -1.49 -2.72 5.26
C PHE A 87 -0.87 -1.44 5.84
N ARG A 88 -1.15 -1.12 7.11
CA ARG A 88 -0.52 0.04 7.78
C ARG A 88 0.99 -0.14 7.95
N ASN A 89 1.43 -1.35 8.30
CA ASN A 89 2.84 -1.69 8.43
C ASN A 89 3.56 -1.61 7.09
N TYR A 90 2.96 -2.14 6.03
CA TYR A 90 3.46 -2.05 4.65
C TYR A 90 3.72 -0.59 4.26
N LEU A 91 2.72 0.27 4.42
CA LEU A 91 2.89 1.68 4.08
C LEU A 91 3.98 2.36 4.91
N GLN A 92 4.13 2.00 6.19
CA GLN A 92 5.21 2.55 7.02
C GLN A 92 6.60 2.07 6.55
N GLN A 93 6.74 0.78 6.23
CA GLN A 93 7.98 0.20 5.73
C GLN A 93 8.42 0.86 4.42
N VAL A 94 7.50 0.98 3.46
CA VAL A 94 7.83 1.49 2.12
C VAL A 94 8.00 3.01 2.10
N THR A 95 7.11 3.74 2.78
CA THR A 95 7.13 5.22 2.71
C THR A 95 8.01 5.85 3.78
N GLY A 96 8.35 5.12 4.84
CA GLY A 96 9.05 5.65 6.02
C GLY A 96 8.19 6.55 6.92
N TYR A 97 6.88 6.65 6.66
CA TYR A 97 5.95 7.45 7.45
C TYR A 97 4.96 6.59 8.23
N THR A 98 4.84 6.89 9.52
CA THR A 98 3.80 6.35 10.39
C THR A 98 2.40 6.77 9.90
N ALA A 99 1.36 6.06 10.34
CA ALA A 99 -0.03 6.42 10.02
C ALA A 99 -0.36 7.88 10.41
N LYS A 100 0.16 8.35 11.56
CA LYS A 100 -0.03 9.73 12.04
C LYS A 100 0.65 10.75 11.12
N GLU A 101 1.89 10.49 10.70
CA GLU A 101 2.60 11.37 9.75
C GLU A 101 1.91 11.41 8.39
N ARG A 102 1.44 10.25 7.89
CA ARG A 102 0.68 10.15 6.63
C ARG A 102 -0.62 10.97 6.70
N ALA A 103 -1.38 10.87 7.79
CA ALA A 103 -2.59 11.69 7.98
C ALA A 103 -2.28 13.20 7.98
N LYS A 104 -1.18 13.63 8.61
CA LYS A 104 -0.77 15.04 8.60
C LYS A 104 -0.40 15.51 7.20
N LYS A 105 0.22 14.67 6.38
CA LYS A 105 0.58 14.98 4.99
C LYS A 105 -0.61 15.05 4.07
N ALA A 106 -1.54 14.10 4.17
CA ALA A 106 -2.76 14.09 3.37
C ALA A 106 -3.56 15.39 3.56
N LYS A 107 -3.68 15.88 4.80
CA LYS A 107 -4.32 17.17 5.08
C LYS A 107 -3.64 18.35 4.38
N LYS A 108 -2.31 18.45 4.48
CA LYS A 108 -1.52 19.50 3.83
C LYS A 108 -1.59 19.52 2.30
N MET A 109 -1.99 18.42 1.67
CA MET A 109 -2.14 18.33 0.21
C MET A 109 -3.56 18.66 -0.25
N ALA A 110 -4.53 18.68 0.67
CA ALA A 110 -5.93 19.00 0.40
C ALA A 110 -6.28 20.47 0.70
N ASP A 111 -5.40 21.17 1.43
CA ASP A 111 -5.43 22.63 1.65
C ASP A 111 -4.63 23.35 0.55
#